data_AF-A0A645HP71-F1
#
_entry.id   AF-A0A645HP71-F1
#
_cell.length_a   1.000
_cell.length_b   1.000
_cell.length_c   1.000
_cell.angle_alpha   90.00
_cell.angle_beta   90.00
_cell.angle_gamma   90.00
#
_symmetry.space_group_name_H-M   'P 1'
#
loop_
_entity.id
_entity.type
_entity.pdbx_description
1 polymer ?
#
loop_
_entity_poly.entity_id
_entity_poly.type
_entity_poly.pdbx_seq_one_letter_code
_entity_poly.pdbx_strand_id
1 'polypeptide(L)'
;MIMALPAPLPASRQLRRRFVREKLLTNFMGNKELARKAIGLFLDDLPKQMSLLKLSLQCCNHVACEKVAHRFKGAFAQLGVQLAAELASQMEQMAKAEKTAPISSMLPQLEAEIASLTEIAKEI
;
A
#
# COMPACT_ATOMS: atom_id res chain seq x y z
N MET A 1 4.56 11.83 -26.51
CA MET A 1 5.82 11.42 -25.85
C MET A 1 5.51 10.17 -25.04
N ILE A 2 6.02 9.02 -25.48
CA ILE A 2 5.62 7.70 -25.00
C ILE A 2 6.46 7.41 -23.74
N MET A 3 5.89 7.55 -22.54
CA MET A 3 6.55 7.04 -21.34
C MET A 3 6.32 5.53 -21.30
N ALA A 4 7.32 4.79 -21.76
CA ALA A 4 7.39 3.35 -21.61
C ALA A 4 7.31 2.99 -20.13
N LEU A 5 6.31 2.19 -19.76
CA LEU A 5 6.22 1.56 -18.45
C LEU A 5 7.46 0.66 -18.29
N PRO A 6 8.31 0.85 -17.27
CA PRO A 6 9.50 0.02 -17.10
C PRO A 6 9.06 -1.43 -16.83
N ALA A 7 9.73 -2.38 -17.51
CA ALA A 7 9.50 -3.79 -17.32
C ALA A 7 9.63 -4.16 -15.82
N PRO A 8 8.78 -5.07 -15.29
CA PRO A 8 8.83 -5.46 -13.89
C PRO A 8 10.20 -6.08 -13.58
N LEU A 9 10.96 -5.40 -12.72
CA LEU A 9 12.23 -5.91 -12.20
C LEU A 9 11.98 -7.19 -11.39
N PRO A 10 12.95 -8.13 -11.35
CA PRO A 10 12.81 -9.37 -10.60
C PRO A 10 12.58 -9.10 -9.10
N ALA A 11 11.55 -9.73 -8.54
CA ALA A 11 10.98 -9.49 -7.21
C ALA A 11 12.03 -9.49 -6.07
N SER A 12 13.08 -10.31 -6.20
CA SER A 12 14.13 -10.48 -5.19
C SER A 12 15.08 -9.28 -5.03
N ARG A 13 15.25 -8.46 -6.08
CA ARG A 13 16.14 -7.26 -6.04
C ARG A 13 15.37 -5.98 -5.67
N GLN A 14 14.05 -5.95 -5.92
CA GLN A 14 13.18 -4.86 -5.48
C GLN A 14 12.91 -4.90 -3.97
N LEU A 15 12.89 -6.07 -3.34
CA LEU A 15 12.70 -6.22 -1.88
C LEU A 15 13.64 -5.33 -1.05
N ARG A 16 14.91 -5.16 -1.46
CA ARG A 16 15.89 -4.34 -0.72
C ARG A 16 15.78 -2.82 -0.96
N ARG A 17 15.00 -2.37 -1.94
CA ARG A 17 14.74 -0.93 -2.19
C ARG A 17 13.33 -0.48 -1.78
N ARG A 18 12.44 -1.41 -1.43
CA ARG A 18 11.00 -1.17 -1.18
C ARG A 18 10.63 -0.75 0.24
N PHE A 19 11.45 -1.10 1.22
CA PHE A 19 11.26 -0.73 2.61
C PHE A 19 12.50 -0.01 3.12
N VAL A 20 12.34 1.28 3.41
CA VAL A 20 13.43 2.08 3.97
C VAL A 20 13.28 2.03 5.48
N ARG A 21 13.94 1.04 6.11
CA ARG A 21 13.94 0.86 7.58
C ARG A 21 14.29 2.14 8.32
N GLU A 22 15.23 2.91 7.77
CA GLU A 22 15.63 4.21 8.31
C GLU A 22 14.47 5.20 8.32
N LYS A 23 13.67 5.26 7.25
CA LYS A 23 12.48 6.11 7.12
C LYS A 23 11.37 5.69 8.10
N LEU A 24 11.16 4.38 8.28
CA LEU A 24 10.25 3.88 9.31
C LEU A 24 10.71 4.37 10.70
N LEU A 25 11.97 4.16 11.05
CA LEU A 25 12.49 4.58 12.35
C LEU A 25 12.44 6.10 12.52
N THR A 26 12.77 6.89 11.49
CA THR A 26 12.62 8.35 11.53
C THR A 26 11.17 8.76 11.79
N ASN A 27 10.19 8.14 11.11
CA ASN A 27 8.76 8.41 11.31
C ASN A 27 8.29 8.08 12.73
N PHE A 28 8.95 7.12 13.39
CA PHE A 28 8.69 6.73 14.77
C PHE A 28 9.78 7.21 15.75
N MET A 29 10.52 8.27 15.41
CA MET A 29 11.52 8.92 16.27
C MET A 29 12.58 7.96 16.86
N GLY A 30 12.97 6.95 16.10
CA GLY A 30 13.91 5.89 16.48
C GLY A 30 13.31 4.77 17.33
N ASN A 31 12.03 4.86 17.70
CA ASN A 31 11.38 3.91 18.58
C ASN A 31 10.88 2.67 17.81
N LYS A 32 11.67 1.59 17.90
CA LYS A 32 11.37 0.29 17.28
C LYS A 32 10.09 -0.35 17.80
N GLU A 33 9.77 -0.17 19.09
CA GLU A 33 8.55 -0.76 19.68
C GLU A 33 7.29 -0.07 19.16
N LEU A 34 7.30 1.26 19.05
CA LEU A 34 6.22 2.02 18.44
C LEU A 34 6.04 1.65 16.96
N ALA A 35 7.15 1.50 16.23
CA ALA A 35 7.10 1.07 14.83
C ALA A 35 6.50 -0.34 14.69
N ARG A 36 6.91 -1.30 15.53
CA ARG A 36 6.35 -2.67 15.54
C ARG A 36 4.87 -2.68 15.90
N LYS A 37 4.45 -1.87 16.88
CA LYS A 37 3.04 -1.71 17.25
C LYS A 37 2.21 -1.12 16.11
N ALA A 38 2.72 -0.12 15.42
CA ALA A 38 2.04 0.49 14.28
C ALA A 38 1.88 -0.49 13.12
N ILE A 39 2.92 -1.29 12.84
CA ILE A 39 2.84 -2.38 11.86
C ILE A 39 1.79 -3.41 12.27
N GLY A 40 1.80 -3.86 13.53
CA GLY A 40 0.81 -4.81 14.03
C GLY A 40 -0.63 -4.32 13.86
N LEU A 41 -0.91 -3.08 14.28
CA LEU A 41 -2.23 -2.46 14.12
C LEU A 41 -2.64 -2.35 12.64
N PHE A 42 -1.69 -2.04 11.75
CA PHE A 42 -1.95 -2.00 10.32
C PHE A 42 -2.31 -3.40 9.78
N LEU A 43 -1.53 -4.42 10.15
CA LEU A 43 -1.76 -5.80 9.72
C LEU A 43 -3.06 -6.39 10.25
N ASP A 44 -3.50 -5.99 11.45
CA ASP A 44 -4.78 -6.42 12.02
C ASP A 44 -5.98 -5.77 11.28
N ASP A 45 -5.86 -4.50 10.87
CA ASP A 45 -6.92 -3.79 10.14
C ASP A 45 -6.96 -4.14 8.64
N LEU A 46 -5.84 -4.60 8.09
CA LEU A 46 -5.62 -4.86 6.67
C LEU A 46 -6.66 -5.81 6.02
N PRO A 47 -7.02 -6.98 6.59
CA PRO A 47 -8.01 -7.88 5.98
C PRO A 47 -9.38 -7.23 5.84
N LYS A 48 -9.77 -6.43 6.84
CA LYS A 48 -11.02 -5.67 6.85
C LYS A 48 -11.02 -4.60 5.76
N GLN A 49 -9.96 -3.81 5.66
CA GLN A 49 -9.83 -2.78 4.62
C GLN A 49 -9.77 -3.41 3.21
N MET A 50 -9.12 -4.57 3.04
CA MET A 50 -9.11 -5.28 1.76
C MET A 50 -10.44 -5.82 1.33
N SER A 51 -11.19 -6.41 2.25
CA SER A 51 -12.56 -6.82 1.99
C SER A 51 -13.42 -5.64 1.58
N LEU A 52 -13.28 -4.50 2.29
CA LEU A 52 -14.02 -3.28 1.97
C LEU A 52 -13.66 -2.71 0.59
N LEU A 53 -12.38 -2.69 0.19
CA LEU A 53 -12.00 -2.22 -1.15
C LEU A 53 -12.58 -3.10 -2.24
N LYS A 54 -12.49 -4.44 -2.09
CA LYS A 54 -13.01 -5.40 -3.07
C LYS A 54 -14.53 -5.26 -3.24
N LEU A 55 -15.27 -5.16 -2.13
CA LEU A 55 -16.71 -4.89 -2.15
C LEU A 55 -17.04 -3.53 -2.79
N SER A 56 -16.27 -2.50 -2.46
CA SER A 56 -16.47 -1.15 -3.04
C SER A 56 -16.26 -1.14 -4.55
N LEU A 57 -15.30 -1.92 -5.05
CA LEU A 57 -15.07 -2.09 -6.49
C LEU A 57 -16.23 -2.85 -7.16
N GLN A 58 -16.70 -3.93 -6.54
CA GLN A 58 -17.85 -4.71 -7.05
C GLN A 58 -19.13 -3.88 -7.12
N CYS A 59 -19.38 -3.03 -6.12
CA CYS A 59 -20.55 -2.17 -6.07
C CYS A 59 -20.36 -0.84 -6.81
N CYS A 60 -19.25 -0.64 -7.53
CA CYS A 60 -18.91 0.64 -8.14
C CYS A 60 -19.04 1.83 -7.16
N ASN A 61 -18.68 1.66 -5.89
CA ASN A 61 -18.76 2.71 -4.88
C ASN A 61 -17.44 3.49 -4.82
N HIS A 62 -17.38 4.57 -5.59
CA HIS A 62 -16.16 5.35 -5.82
C HIS A 62 -15.68 6.04 -4.53
N VAL A 63 -16.63 6.56 -3.74
CA VAL A 63 -16.37 7.23 -2.45
C VAL A 63 -15.76 6.26 -1.44
N ALA A 64 -16.25 5.02 -1.39
CA ALA A 64 -15.70 4.01 -0.50
C ALA A 64 -14.30 3.57 -0.95
N CYS A 65 -14.08 3.38 -2.26
CA CYS A 65 -12.76 3.11 -2.82
C CYS A 65 -11.75 4.22 -2.49
N GLU A 66 -12.15 5.49 -2.66
CA GLU A 66 -11.32 6.65 -2.34
C GLU A 66 -10.90 6.62 -0.86
N LYS A 67 -11.84 6.43 0.07
CA LYS A 67 -11.56 6.42 1.51
C LYS A 67 -10.59 5.31 1.90
N VAL A 68 -10.76 4.11 1.36
CA VAL A 68 -9.85 2.99 1.63
C VAL A 68 -8.47 3.26 1.04
N ALA A 69 -8.40 3.74 -0.20
CA ALA A 69 -7.13 4.09 -0.85
C ALA A 69 -6.39 5.21 -0.10
N HIS A 70 -7.10 6.23 0.38
CA HIS A 70 -6.53 7.31 1.20
C HIS A 70 -5.93 6.78 2.50
N ARG A 71 -6.66 5.91 3.22
CA ARG A 71 -6.19 5.28 4.46
C ARG A 71 -4.93 4.46 4.21
N PHE A 72 -4.92 3.69 3.14
CA PHE A 72 -3.76 2.89 2.71
C PHE A 72 -2.55 3.75 2.37
N LYS A 73 -2.73 4.83 1.60
CA LYS A 73 -1.67 5.77 1.28
C LYS A 73 -0.98 6.29 2.55
N GLY A 74 -1.77 6.75 3.52
CA GLY A 74 -1.26 7.24 4.81
C GLY A 74 -0.50 6.18 5.58
N ALA A 75 -1.10 4.99 5.73
CA ALA A 75 -0.47 3.89 6.45
C ALA A 75 0.85 3.44 5.80
N PHE A 76 0.87 3.20 4.49
CA PHE A 76 2.08 2.80 3.79
C PHE A 76 3.18 3.88 3.84
N ALA A 77 2.81 5.16 3.73
CA ALA A 77 3.77 6.25 3.84
C ALA A 77 4.39 6.32 5.24
N GLN A 78 3.57 6.17 6.29
CA GLN A 78 4.04 6.13 7.69
C GLN A 78 4.94 4.91 7.94
N LEU A 79 4.63 3.77 7.33
CA LEU A 79 5.42 2.54 7.44
C LEU A 79 6.67 2.51 6.55
N GLY A 80 6.91 3.55 5.73
CA GLY A 80 8.07 3.61 4.85
C GLY A 80 7.98 2.67 3.62
N VAL A 81 6.77 2.21 3.28
CA VAL A 81 6.48 1.33 2.13
C VAL A 81 6.08 2.18 0.93
N GLN A 82 7.07 2.81 0.32
CA GLN A 82 6.82 3.91 -0.60
C GLN A 82 6.08 3.50 -1.88
N LEU A 83 6.38 2.31 -2.42
CA LEU A 83 5.68 1.81 -3.63
C LEU A 83 4.20 1.55 -3.36
N ALA A 84 3.86 0.94 -2.22
CA ALA A 84 2.46 0.70 -1.84
C ALA A 84 1.72 2.02 -1.58
N ALA A 85 2.40 3.03 -1.02
CA ALA A 85 1.83 4.37 -0.85
C ALA A 85 1.54 5.03 -2.20
N GLU A 86 2.42 4.89 -3.19
CA GLU A 86 2.24 5.41 -4.55
C GLU A 86 1.10 4.68 -5.30
N LEU A 87 1.00 3.36 -5.17
CA LEU A 87 -0.13 2.58 -5.70
C LEU A 87 -1.45 3.04 -5.08
N ALA A 88 -1.50 3.17 -3.76
CA ALA A 88 -2.70 3.64 -3.06
C ALA A 88 -3.06 5.09 -3.45
N SER A 89 -2.08 5.96 -3.67
CA SER A 89 -2.30 7.32 -4.19
C SER A 89 -2.91 7.33 -5.59
N GLN A 90 -2.45 6.45 -6.48
CA GLN A 90 -3.03 6.30 -7.82
C GLN A 90 -4.46 5.75 -7.76
N MET A 91 -4.72 4.76 -6.89
CA MET A 91 -6.08 4.24 -6.66
C MET A 91 -7.01 5.32 -6.11
N GLU A 92 -6.54 6.17 -5.18
CA GLU A 92 -7.29 7.31 -4.63
C GLU A 92 -7.66 8.30 -5.74
N GLN A 93 -6.71 8.64 -6.62
CA GLN A 93 -6.95 9.56 -7.74
C GLN A 93 -7.93 8.99 -8.77
N MET A 94 -7.81 7.69 -9.08
CA MET A 94 -8.73 7.01 -9.99
C MET A 94 -10.15 6.93 -9.41
N ALA A 95 -10.27 6.69 -8.11
CA ALA A 95 -11.55 6.69 -7.42
C ALA A 95 -12.20 8.09 -7.42
N LYS A 96 -11.42 9.15 -7.18
CA LYS A 96 -11.87 10.55 -7.30
C LYS A 96 -12.33 10.91 -8.71
N ALA A 97 -11.70 10.33 -9.73
CA ALA A 97 -12.07 10.50 -11.12
C ALA A 97 -13.21 9.58 -11.57
N GLU A 98 -13.88 8.89 -10.64
CA GLU A 98 -15.01 7.99 -10.90
C GLU A 98 -14.65 6.79 -11.81
N LYS A 99 -13.37 6.40 -11.82
CA LYS A 99 -12.82 5.33 -12.65
C LYS A 99 -12.37 4.16 -11.77
N THR A 100 -13.31 3.30 -11.38
CA THR A 100 -13.04 2.12 -10.53
C THR A 100 -12.57 0.88 -11.30
N ALA A 101 -12.91 0.75 -12.58
CA ALA A 101 -12.45 -0.34 -13.43
C ALA A 101 -10.90 -0.52 -13.42
N PRO A 102 -10.08 0.53 -13.62
CA PRO A 102 -8.62 0.38 -13.60
C PRO A 102 -8.04 0.06 -12.22
N ILE A 103 -8.74 0.41 -11.13
CA ILE A 103 -8.32 0.08 -9.76
C ILE A 103 -8.28 -1.45 -9.56
N SER A 104 -9.21 -2.17 -10.18
CA SER A 104 -9.27 -3.64 -10.11
C SER A 104 -8.01 -4.30 -10.67
N SER A 105 -7.40 -3.71 -11.70
CA SER A 105 -6.14 -4.20 -12.29
C SER A 105 -4.92 -3.92 -11.42
N MET A 106 -5.02 -2.99 -10.46
CA MET A 106 -3.94 -2.63 -9.53
C MET A 106 -3.99 -3.45 -8.23
N LEU A 107 -5.12 -4.10 -7.93
CA LEU A 107 -5.30 -4.92 -6.72
C LEU A 107 -4.21 -6.00 -6.56
N PRO A 108 -3.87 -6.81 -7.58
CA PRO A 108 -2.86 -7.86 -7.40
C PRO A 108 -1.46 -7.29 -7.06
N GLN A 109 -1.13 -6.12 -7.59
CA GLN A 109 0.13 -5.45 -7.28
C GLN A 109 0.14 -4.95 -5.83
N LEU A 110 -0.98 -4.36 -5.39
CA LEU A 110 -1.13 -3.92 -4.00
C LEU A 110 -1.02 -5.09 -3.01
N GLU A 111 -1.68 -6.21 -3.30
CA GLU A 111 -1.62 -7.44 -2.50
C GLU A 111 -0.19 -8.00 -2.40
N ALA A 112 0.57 -7.97 -3.50
CA ALA A 112 1.97 -8.40 -3.50
C ALA A 112 2.88 -7.51 -2.62
N GLU A 113 2.67 -6.19 -2.63
CA GLU A 113 3.42 -5.28 -1.76
C GLU A 113 3.05 -5.46 -0.28
N ILE A 114 1.77 -5.71 0.01
CA ILE A 114 1.28 -6.04 1.35
C ILE A 114 1.89 -7.36 1.87
N ALA A 115 1.94 -8.38 1.03
CA ALA A 115 2.58 -9.66 1.36
C ALA A 115 4.09 -9.48 1.62
N SER A 116 4.75 -8.61 0.86
CA SER A 116 6.16 -8.27 1.10
C SER A 116 6.36 -7.53 2.43
N LEU A 117 5.44 -6.64 2.79
CA LEU A 117 5.47 -5.93 4.07
C LEU A 117 5.35 -6.87 5.27
N THR A 118 4.49 -7.90 5.18
CA THR A 118 4.31 -8.88 6.27
C THR A 118 5.58 -9.69 6.53
N GLU A 119 6.35 -10.01 5.49
CA GLU A 119 7.66 -10.67 5.65
C GLU A 119 8.68 -9.74 6.30
N ILE A 120 8.77 -8.49 5.82
CA ILE A 120 9.71 -7.49 6.37
C ILE A 120 9.39 -7.18 7.83
N ALA A 121 8.10 -7.12 8.20
CA ALA A 121 7.66 -6.89 9.57
C ALA A 121 8.20 -7.93 10.57
N LYS A 122 8.45 -9.16 10.12
CA LYS A 122 9.02 -10.23 10.94
C LYS A 122 10.52 -10.04 11.21
N GLU A 123 11.20 -9.25 10.39
CA GLU A 123 12.66 -9.01 10.48
C GLU A 123 13.03 -7.75 11.31
N ILE A 124 12.05 -7.01 11.85
CA ILE A 124 12.24 -5.77 12.64
C ILE A 124 12.15 -6.05 14.15
#